data_AF-A0A8T4W064-F1
#
_entry.id   AF-A0A8T4W064-F1
#
_cell.length_a   1.000
_cell.length_b   1.000
_cell.length_c   1.000
_cell.angle_alpha   90.00
_cell.angle_beta   90.00
_cell.angle_gamma   90.00
#
_symmetry.space_group_name_H-M   'P 1'
#
loop_
_entity.id
_entity.type
_entity.pdbx_description
1 polymer ?
#
loop_
_entity_poly.entity_id
_entity_poly.type
_entity_poly.pdbx_seq_one_letter_code
_entity_poly.pdbx_strand_id
1 'polypeptide(L)' 'MAGKGKVIIDKENHELDEGETIVMPAEVPHAVEATNKFKMFLIMVK' A
#
# COMPACT_ATOMS: atom_id res chain seq x y z
N MET A 1 -2.45 -14.90 -6.22
CA MET A 1 -2.05 -13.64 -6.85
C MET A 1 -0.86 -13.11 -6.07
N ALA A 2 0.31 -13.74 -6.22
CA ALA A 2 1.37 -13.61 -5.22
C ALA A 2 2.23 -12.36 -5.44
N GLY A 3 2.23 -11.45 -4.48
CA GLY A 3 3.19 -10.34 -4.42
C GLY A 3 3.09 -9.61 -3.09
N LYS A 4 4.24 -9.17 -2.58
CA LYS A 4 4.33 -8.29 -1.40
C LYS A 4 4.39 -6.84 -1.86
N GLY A 5 3.59 -5.98 -1.25
CA GLY A 5 3.63 -4.53 -1.47
C GLY A 5 4.17 -3.83 -0.24
N LYS A 6 4.93 -2.75 -0.41
CA LYS A 6 5.34 -1.88 0.70
C LYS A 6 4.69 -0.51 0.53
N VAL A 7 3.96 -0.07 1.55
CA VAL A 7 3.30 1.23 1.60
C VAL A 7 3.97 2.06 2.68
N ILE A 8 4.34 3.29 2.35
CA ILE A 8 4.96 4.24 3.28
C ILE A 8 3.92 5.31 3.59
N ILE A 9 3.57 5.47 4.87
CA ILE A 9 2.57 6.45 5.35
C ILE A 9 3.23 7.30 6.42
N ASP A 10 3.32 8.61 6.22
CA ASP A 10 3.99 9.52 7.16
C ASP A 10 5.38 9.02 7.63
N LYS A 11 6.17 8.47 6.69
CA LYS A 11 7.50 7.87 6.90
C LYS A 11 7.52 6.52 7.65
N GLU A 12 6.36 5.99 8.03
CA GLU A 12 6.22 4.63 8.57
C GLU A 12 6.09 3.62 7.43
N ASN A 13 6.78 2.47 7.55
CA ASN A 13 6.74 1.42 6.55
C ASN A 13 5.72 0.35 6.94
N HIS A 14 4.83 0.01 6.02
CA HIS A 14 3.87 -1.08 6.13
C HIS A 14 4.10 -2.08 5.00
N GLU A 15 4.40 -3.33 5.35
CA GLU A 15 4.42 -4.43 4.40
C GLU A 15 3.03 -5.06 4.32
N LEU A 16 2.58 -5.34 3.11
CA LEU A 16 1.29 -5.96 2.84
C LEU A 16 1.51 -7.28 2.10
N ASP A 17 0.96 -8.33 2.67
CA ASP A 17 0.85 -9.65 2.07
C ASP A 17 -0.45 -9.79 1.25
N GLU A 18 -0.55 -10.88 0.47
CA GLU A 18 -1.72 -11.14 -0.36
C GLU A 18 -2.99 -11.23 0.50
N GLY A 19 -3.99 -10.42 0.15
CA GLY A 19 -5.28 -10.37 0.86
C GLY A 19 -5.35 -9.31 1.96
N GLU A 20 -4.23 -8.68 2.31
CA GLU A 20 -4.22 -7.56 3.25
C GLU A 20 -4.65 -6.25 2.58
N THR A 21 -5.15 -5.32 3.38
CA THR A 21 -5.60 -4.00 2.91
C THR A 21 -5.20 -2.94 3.92
N ILE A 22 -4.78 -1.78 3.43
CA ILE A 22 -4.45 -0.61 4.25
C ILE A 22 -5.27 0.60 3.80
N VAL A 23 -5.61 1.48 4.75
CA VAL A 23 -6.25 2.76 4.47
C VAL A 23 -5.18 3.85 4.46
N MET A 24 -5.13 4.61 3.37
CA MET A 24 -4.24 5.77 3.22
C MET A 24 -5.04 7.04 3.55
N PRO A 25 -4.80 7.69 4.71
CA PRO A 25 -5.52 8.93 5.09
C PRO A 25 -5.43 10.05 4.06
N ALA A 26 -6.41 10.94 4.05
CA ALA A 26 -6.35 12.17 3.26
C ALA A 26 -5.28 13.12 3.82
N GLU A 27 -4.68 13.95 2.97
CA GLU A 27 -3.72 15.01 3.31
C GLU A 27 -2.40 14.56 3.96
N VAL A 28 -2.25 13.27 4.27
CA VAL A 28 -0.99 12.69 4.71
C VAL A 28 -0.18 12.26 3.48
N PRO A 29 1.15 12.44 3.45
CA PRO A 29 1.99 11.93 2.36
C PRO A 29 2.09 10.40 2.42
N HIS A 30 1.94 9.76 1.26
CA HIS A 30 2.10 8.31 1.14
C HIS A 30 2.86 7.92 -0.13
N ALA A 31 3.56 6.78 -0.08
CA ALA A 31 4.24 6.19 -1.24
C ALA A 31 3.98 4.68 -1.32
N VAL A 32 4.09 4.11 -2.52
CA VAL A 32 3.98 2.68 -2.76
C VAL A 32 5.27 2.21 -3.43
N GLU A 33 5.93 1.22 -2.83
CA GLU A 33 7.17 0.62 -3.29
C GLU A 33 6.92 -0.86 -3.65
N ALA A 34 7.22 -1.22 -4.90
CA ALA A 34 7.09 -2.58 -5.40
C ALA A 34 8.38 -3.36 -5.12
N THR A 35 8.42 -4.12 -4.01
CA THR A 35 9.58 -4.99 -3.72
C THR A 35 9.65 -6.19 -4.66
N ASN A 36 8.49 -6.66 -5.16
CA ASN A 36 8.34 -7.67 -6.20
C ASN A 36 7.18 -7.28 -7.13
N LYS A 37 7.00 -7.99 -8.26
CA LYS A 37 5.80 -7.82 -9.07
C LYS A 37 4.57 -8.19 -8.23
N PHE A 38 3.68 -7.23 -8.02
CA PHE A 38 2.41 -7.43 -7.34
C PHE A 38 1.27 -6.75 -8.10
N LYS A 39 0.04 -7.08 -7.72
CA LYS A 39 -1.17 -6.39 -8.19
C LYS A 39 -1.91 -5.90 -6.95
N MET A 40 -2.49 -4.71 -7.04
CA MET A 40 -3.31 -4.14 -5.97
C MET A 40 -4.60 -3.55 -6.53
N PHE A 41 -5.61 -3.48 -5.69
CA PHE A 41 -6.86 -2.78 -5.96
C PHE A 41 -6.86 -1.47 -5.17
N LEU A 42 -6.93 -0.34 -5.88
CA LEU A 42 -6.94 0.98 -5.28
C LEU A 42 -8.36 1.54 -5.35
N ILE A 43 -8.93 1.88 -4.19
CA ILE A 43 -10.21 2.58 -4.09
C ILE A 43 -9.94 3.94 -3.45
N MET A 44 -10.29 5.01 -4.16
CA MET A 44 -10.29 6.35 -3.61
C MET A 44 -11.71 6.70 -3.16
N VAL A 45 -11.87 6.93 -1.85
CA VAL A 45 -13.12 7.42 -1.27
C VAL A 45 -12.95 8.92 -1.03
N LYS A 46 -13.96 9.71 -1.43
CA LYS A 46 -13.98 11.16 -1.27
C LYS A 46 -14.78 11.57 -0.05
#